data_AF-A0A142XIJ6-F1
#
_entry.id   AF-A0A142XIJ6-F1
#
_cell.length_a   1.000
_cell.length_b   1.000
_cell.length_c   1.000
_cell.angle_alpha   90.00
_cell.angle_beta   90.00
_cell.angle_gamma   90.00
#
_symmetry.space_group_name_H-M   'P 1'
#
loop_
_entity.id
_entity.type
_entity.pdbx_description
1 polymer ?
#
loop_
_entity_poly.entity_id
_entity_poly.type
_entity_poly.pdbx_seq_one_letter_code
_entity_poly.pdbx_strand_id
1 'polypeptide(L)'
;MATTEAVPPNTYDGSNRAATDPSTSVAGLVSGIISDAQTLLRQQAEMLKSEVREDFKRSKRAAEFGALGIVFATVGALGLITALAYLLHEQFHFPMWASWGIVGSLFLVAGGVLGWLSYGLLERFNPLPDKTFNALKENISWQTK
;
A
#
# COMPACT_ATOMS: atom_id res chain seq x y z
N MET A 1 42.88 61.24 -31.54
CA MET A 1 42.35 60.29 -30.52
C MET A 1 41.86 59.05 -31.25
N ALA A 2 42.66 57.99 -31.25
CA ALA A 2 42.28 56.57 -31.37
C ALA A 2 43.59 55.78 -31.43
N THR A 3 43.93 55.15 -30.31
CA THR A 3 45.14 54.37 -30.04
C THR A 3 45.11 53.04 -30.78
N THR A 4 46.20 52.69 -31.47
CA THR A 4 46.47 51.33 -31.95
C THR A 4 47.19 50.58 -30.82
N GLU A 5 46.49 49.70 -30.12
CA GLU A 5 47.11 48.76 -29.18
C GLU A 5 47.58 47.51 -29.94
N ALA A 6 48.89 47.26 -29.85
CA ALA A 6 49.52 46.06 -30.37
C ALA A 6 49.18 44.86 -29.47
N VAL A 7 48.65 43.80 -30.06
CA VAL A 7 48.38 42.51 -29.39
C VAL A 7 49.72 41.81 -29.11
N PRO A 8 50.06 41.47 -27.86
CA PRO A 8 51.29 40.74 -27.56
C PRO A 8 51.20 39.28 -28.04
N PRO A 9 52.33 38.62 -28.37
CA PRO A 9 52.34 37.21 -28.70
C PRO A 9 51.90 36.39 -27.48
N ASN A 10 50.82 35.62 -27.62
CA ASN A 10 50.42 34.62 -26.63
C ASN A 10 51.51 33.55 -26.55
N THR A 11 52.37 33.66 -25.56
CA THR A 11 53.25 32.57 -25.12
C THR A 11 52.34 31.50 -24.54
N TYR A 12 51.96 30.51 -25.35
CA TYR A 12 51.38 29.27 -24.85
C TYR A 12 52.48 28.53 -24.10
N ASP A 13 52.65 28.89 -22.83
CA ASP A 13 53.48 28.14 -21.89
C ASP A 13 52.79 26.79 -21.62
N GLY A 14 53.14 25.80 -22.43
CA GLY A 14 52.78 24.40 -22.25
C GLY A 14 53.49 23.74 -21.05
N SER A 15 53.75 24.48 -19.96
CA SER A 15 54.47 23.98 -18.79
C SER A 15 53.63 23.77 -17.53
N ASN A 16 52.30 23.82 -17.61
CA ASN A 16 51.50 23.10 -16.61
C ASN A 16 51.34 21.64 -17.03
N ARG A 17 52.46 20.94 -16.83
CA ARG A 17 52.54 19.51 -16.56
C ARG A 17 51.30 19.07 -15.79
N ALA A 18 50.68 18.01 -16.30
CA ALA A 18 49.87 17.09 -15.54
C ALA A 18 50.26 17.07 -14.06
N ALA A 19 49.53 17.85 -13.25
CA ALA A 19 49.17 17.35 -11.94
C ALA A 19 48.32 16.12 -12.27
N THR A 20 48.96 14.96 -12.29
CA THR A 20 48.29 13.67 -12.33
C THR A 20 47.43 13.63 -11.08
N ASP A 21 46.25 14.20 -11.18
CA ASP A 21 45.26 14.22 -10.14
C ASP A 21 44.86 12.75 -9.97
N PRO A 22 45.18 12.10 -8.82
CA PRO A 22 44.87 10.69 -8.62
C PRO A 22 43.35 10.43 -8.61
N SER A 23 42.54 11.49 -8.72
CA SER A 23 41.09 11.50 -8.87
C SER A 23 40.57 10.99 -10.23
N THR A 24 41.41 10.86 -11.28
CA THR A 24 40.99 10.30 -12.60
C THR A 24 41.54 8.89 -12.86
N SER A 25 41.71 8.08 -11.80
CA SER A 25 41.97 6.65 -11.94
C SER A 25 40.66 5.90 -12.20
N VAL A 26 40.67 4.85 -13.04
CA VAL A 26 39.51 3.95 -13.27
C VAL A 26 38.95 3.42 -11.94
N ALA A 27 39.81 3.24 -10.94
CA ALA A 27 39.40 2.86 -9.58
C ALA A 27 38.54 3.94 -8.88
N GLY A 28 38.80 5.23 -9.12
CA GLY A 28 38.02 6.35 -8.59
C GLY A 28 36.62 6.44 -9.22
N LEU A 29 36.51 6.18 -10.53
CA LEU A 29 35.22 6.16 -11.24
C LEU A 29 34.33 4.99 -10.78
N VAL A 30 34.91 3.79 -10.60
CA VAL A 30 34.19 2.63 -10.07
C VAL A 30 33.74 2.89 -8.63
N SER A 31 34.60 3.49 -7.80
CA SER A 31 34.22 3.89 -6.43
C SER A 31 33.09 4.93 -6.41
N GLY A 32 33.08 5.88 -7.35
CA GLY A 32 32.01 6.85 -7.52
C GLY A 32 30.68 6.20 -7.88
N ILE A 33 30.67 5.29 -8.86
CA ILE A 33 29.47 4.55 -9.28
C ILE A 33 28.89 3.71 -8.13
N ILE A 34 29.74 3.06 -7.33
CA ILE A 34 29.30 2.28 -6.16
C ILE A 34 28.66 3.20 -5.11
N SER A 35 29.26 4.37 -4.86
CA SER A 35 28.73 5.36 -3.93
C SER A 35 27.38 5.93 -4.39
N ASP A 36 27.23 6.19 -5.68
CA ASP A 36 25.98 6.64 -6.28
C ASP A 36 24.91 5.55 -6.23
N ALA A 37 25.26 4.29 -6.51
CA ALA A 37 24.33 3.17 -6.40
C ALA A 37 23.83 2.98 -4.95
N GLN A 38 24.71 3.11 -3.95
CA GLN A 38 24.31 3.08 -2.53
C GLN A 38 23.37 4.25 -2.17
N THR A 39 23.62 5.42 -2.75
CA THR A 39 22.77 6.61 -2.56
C THR A 39 21.39 6.40 -3.16
N LEU A 40 21.30 5.90 -4.39
CA LEU A 40 20.03 5.58 -5.05
C LEU A 40 19.23 4.52 -4.30
N LEU A 41 19.89 3.46 -3.78
CA LEU A 41 19.23 2.43 -2.99
C LEU A 41 18.65 2.97 -1.68
N ARG A 42 19.38 3.85 -0.98
CA ARG A 42 18.85 4.54 0.21
C ARG A 42 17.63 5.39 -0.13
N GLN A 43 17.68 6.12 -1.24
CA GLN A 43 16.55 6.94 -1.70
C GLN A 43 15.33 6.08 -2.05
N GLN A 44 15.50 4.98 -2.79
CA GLN A 44 14.41 4.06 -3.10
C GLN A 44 13.82 3.40 -1.84
N ALA A 45 14.66 3.04 -0.86
CA ALA A 45 14.18 2.52 0.42
C ALA A 45 13.41 3.57 1.23
N GLU A 46 13.86 4.82 1.21
CA GLU A 46 13.19 5.94 1.89
C GLU A 46 11.83 6.26 1.23
N MET A 47 11.77 6.26 -0.10
CA MET A 47 10.53 6.43 -0.86
C MET A 47 9.55 5.28 -0.64
N LEU A 48 10.01 4.02 -0.72
CA LEU A 48 9.16 2.86 -0.45
C LEU A 48 8.63 2.90 0.98
N LYS A 49 9.47 3.27 1.95
CA LYS A 49 9.05 3.42 3.35
C LYS A 49 8.00 4.53 3.50
N SER A 50 8.13 5.65 2.79
CA SER A 50 7.12 6.71 2.82
C SER A 50 5.81 6.28 2.18
N GLU A 51 5.87 5.58 1.04
CA GLU A 51 4.70 5.10 0.30
C GLU A 51 3.93 4.04 1.12
N VAL A 52 4.63 3.04 1.66
CA VAL A 52 4.02 2.05 2.57
C VAL A 52 3.41 2.71 3.80
N ARG A 53 4.06 3.74 4.36
CA ARG A 53 3.51 4.46 5.51
C ARG A 53 2.25 5.25 5.15
N GLU A 54 2.21 5.85 3.96
CA GLU A 54 1.06 6.58 3.45
C GLU A 54 -0.10 5.63 3.13
N ASP A 55 0.16 4.52 2.44
CA ASP A 55 -0.81 3.46 2.17
C ASP A 55 -1.38 2.88 3.46
N PHE A 56 -0.54 2.66 4.46
CA PHE A 56 -1.00 2.18 5.77
C PHE A 56 -1.91 3.20 6.46
N LYS A 57 -1.55 4.49 6.45
CA LYS A 57 -2.41 5.55 7.02
C LYS A 57 -3.73 5.64 6.29
N ARG A 58 -3.72 5.57 4.95
CA ARG A 58 -4.93 5.60 4.12
C ARG A 58 -5.81 4.38 4.37
N SER A 59 -5.22 3.20 4.43
CA SER A 59 -5.91 1.94 4.75
C SER A 59 -6.49 1.96 6.15
N LYS A 60 -5.74 2.46 7.14
CA LYS A 60 -6.23 2.64 8.51
C LYS A 60 -7.44 3.56 8.56
N ARG A 61 -7.38 4.72 7.90
CA ARG A 61 -8.50 5.66 7.86
C ARG A 61 -9.73 5.06 7.16
N ALA A 62 -9.51 4.32 6.07
CA ALA A 62 -10.58 3.57 5.40
C ALA A 62 -11.18 2.49 6.32
N ALA A 63 -10.35 1.79 7.10
CA ALA A 63 -10.80 0.79 8.06
C ALA A 63 -11.60 1.41 9.22
N GLU A 64 -11.20 2.58 9.72
CA GLU A 64 -11.93 3.31 10.78
C GLU A 64 -13.35 3.68 10.34
N PHE A 65 -13.48 4.34 9.18
CA PHE A 65 -14.80 4.68 8.65
C PHE A 65 -15.59 3.45 8.19
N GLY A 66 -14.91 2.44 7.64
CA GLY A 66 -15.53 1.17 7.27
C GLY A 66 -16.12 0.44 8.47
N ALA A 67 -15.38 0.37 9.58
CA ALA A 67 -15.87 -0.24 10.82
C ALA A 67 -17.09 0.50 11.38
N LEU A 68 -17.06 1.84 11.42
CA LEU A 68 -18.22 2.63 11.82
C LEU A 68 -19.41 2.38 10.88
N GLY A 69 -19.18 2.37 9.57
CA GLY A 69 -20.20 2.07 8.57
C GLY A 69 -20.86 0.71 8.79
N ILE A 70 -20.07 -0.33 9.07
CA ILE A 70 -20.58 -1.68 9.39
C ILE A 70 -21.44 -1.65 10.65
N VAL A 71 -21.02 -0.94 11.70
CA VAL A 71 -21.80 -0.81 12.95
C VAL A 71 -23.14 -0.14 12.68
N PHE A 72 -23.15 1.03 12.02
CA PHE A 72 -24.40 1.75 11.72
C PHE A 72 -25.31 0.96 10.77
N ALA A 73 -24.74 0.32 9.75
CA ALA A 73 -25.50 -0.54 8.84
C ALA A 73 -26.13 -1.73 9.57
N THR A 74 -25.42 -2.33 10.52
CA THR A 74 -25.94 -3.44 11.34
C THR A 74 -27.09 -2.97 12.22
N VAL A 75 -26.94 -1.85 12.93
CA VAL A 75 -28.00 -1.28 13.76
C VAL A 75 -29.22 -0.90 12.92
N GLY A 76 -29.01 -0.25 11.77
CA GLY A 76 -30.08 0.11 10.84
C GLY A 76 -30.80 -1.12 10.28
N ALA A 77 -30.06 -2.18 9.91
CA ALA A 77 -30.63 -3.44 9.43
C ALA A 77 -31.49 -4.13 10.50
N LEU A 78 -31.03 -4.18 11.76
CA LEU A 78 -31.83 -4.72 12.87
C LEU A 78 -33.11 -3.89 13.11
N GLY A 79 -33.01 -2.57 13.00
CA GLY A 79 -34.16 -1.67 13.04
C GLY A 79 -35.16 -1.95 11.91
N LEU A 80 -34.69 -2.14 10.69
CA LEU A 80 -35.52 -2.49 9.53
C LEU A 80 -36.18 -3.86 9.67
N ILE A 81 -35.46 -4.87 10.16
CA ILE A 81 -36.00 -6.20 10.46
C ILE A 81 -37.14 -6.09 11.47
N THR A 82 -36.92 -5.33 12.54
CA THR A 82 -37.94 -5.08 13.57
C THR A 82 -39.16 -4.37 12.98
N ALA A 83 -38.96 -3.31 12.20
CA ALA A 83 -40.03 -2.57 11.55
C ALA A 83 -40.84 -3.44 10.58
N LEU A 84 -40.18 -4.29 9.79
CA LEU A 84 -40.84 -5.25 8.90
C LEU A 84 -41.66 -6.28 9.66
N ALA A 85 -41.14 -6.80 10.79
CA ALA A 85 -41.88 -7.74 11.63
C ALA A 85 -43.15 -7.10 12.22
N TYR A 86 -43.06 -5.85 12.70
CA TYR A 86 -44.22 -5.09 13.15
C TYR A 86 -45.21 -4.80 12.02
N LEU A 87 -44.72 -4.41 10.84
CA LEU A 87 -45.57 -4.17 9.67
C LEU A 87 -46.34 -5.43 9.26
N LEU A 88 -45.69 -6.60 9.30
CA LEU A 88 -46.34 -7.89 9.04
C LEU A 88 -47.40 -8.22 10.10
N HIS A 89 -47.11 -7.94 11.37
CA HIS A 89 -48.05 -8.14 12.46
C HIS A 89 -49.30 -7.28 12.29
N GLU A 90 -49.14 -5.97 12.05
CA GLU A 90 -50.25 -5.03 11.93
C GLU A 90 -51.09 -5.25 10.68
N GLN A 91 -50.46 -5.42 9.51
CA GLN A 91 -51.20 -5.48 8.24
C GLN A 91 -51.82 -6.84 7.93
N PHE A 92 -51.20 -7.92 8.40
CA PHE A 92 -51.67 -9.29 8.12
C PHE A 92 -52.23 -10.00 9.36
N HIS A 93 -52.27 -9.33 10.52
CA HIS A 93 -52.73 -9.87 11.80
C HIS A 93 -52.03 -11.17 12.21
N PHE A 94 -50.81 -11.41 11.73
CA PHE A 94 -50.04 -12.59 12.13
C PHE A 94 -49.62 -12.50 13.59
N PRO A 95 -49.54 -13.62 14.34
CA PRO A 95 -48.99 -13.59 15.68
C PRO A 95 -47.51 -13.15 15.63
N MET A 96 -47.08 -12.39 16.64
CA MET A 96 -45.76 -11.73 16.64
C MET A 96 -44.61 -12.70 16.34
N TRP A 97 -44.64 -13.91 16.91
CA TRP A 97 -43.62 -14.93 16.67
C TRP A 97 -43.51 -15.34 15.19
N ALA A 98 -44.64 -15.39 14.46
CA ALA A 98 -44.66 -15.78 13.05
C ALA A 98 -44.07 -14.67 12.17
N SER A 99 -44.42 -13.39 12.44
CA SER A 99 -43.86 -12.25 11.72
C SER A 99 -42.33 -12.19 11.86
N TRP A 100 -41.81 -12.35 13.08
CA TRP A 100 -40.37 -12.42 13.32
C TRP A 100 -39.72 -13.64 12.67
N GLY A 101 -40.39 -14.79 12.70
CA GLY A 101 -39.92 -16.01 12.05
C GLY A 101 -39.76 -15.85 10.53
N ILE A 102 -40.75 -15.24 9.86
CA ILE A 102 -40.74 -15.03 8.41
C ILE A 102 -39.63 -14.04 8.02
N VAL A 103 -39.60 -12.86 8.65
CA VAL A 103 -38.60 -11.83 8.34
C VAL A 103 -37.20 -12.31 8.70
N GLY A 104 -37.02 -12.93 9.87
CA GLY A 104 -35.74 -13.48 10.31
C GLY A 104 -35.23 -14.57 9.37
N SER A 105 -36.09 -15.50 8.93
CA SER A 105 -35.72 -16.55 7.98
C SER A 105 -35.29 -15.96 6.63
N LEU A 106 -36.01 -14.95 6.12
CA LEU A 106 -35.65 -14.27 4.88
C LEU A 106 -34.24 -13.65 4.94
N PHE A 107 -33.94 -12.91 6.01
CA PHE A 107 -32.62 -12.30 6.21
C PHE A 107 -31.53 -13.34 6.47
N LEU A 108 -31.83 -14.44 7.15
CA LEU A 108 -30.90 -15.54 7.39
C LEU A 108 -30.51 -16.20 6.06
N VAL A 109 -31.48 -16.50 5.20
CA VAL A 109 -31.21 -17.07 3.87
C VAL A 109 -30.40 -16.10 3.02
N ALA A 110 -30.81 -14.83 2.95
CA ALA A 110 -30.07 -13.82 2.18
C ALA A 110 -28.63 -13.65 2.69
N GLY A 111 -28.45 -13.55 4.00
CA GLY A 111 -27.14 -13.46 4.64
C GLY A 111 -26.29 -14.71 4.45
N GLY A 112 -26.89 -15.90 4.50
CA GLY A 112 -26.22 -17.17 4.23
C GLY A 112 -25.72 -17.28 2.79
N VAL A 113 -26.54 -16.86 1.82
CA VAL A 113 -26.13 -16.83 0.39
C VAL A 113 -24.99 -15.84 0.16
N LEU A 114 -25.12 -14.61 0.67
CA LEU A 114 -24.04 -13.61 0.57
C LEU A 114 -22.77 -14.07 1.27
N GLY A 115 -22.89 -14.68 2.44
CA GLY A 115 -21.77 -15.25 3.19
C GLY A 115 -21.06 -16.35 2.43
N TRP A 116 -21.82 -17.25 1.78
CA TRP A 116 -21.26 -18.30 0.94
C TRP A 116 -20.56 -17.72 -0.30
N LEU A 117 -21.17 -16.75 -0.98
CA LEU A 117 -20.53 -16.06 -2.11
C LEU A 117 -19.24 -15.35 -1.69
N SER A 118 -19.24 -14.68 -0.54
CA SER A 118 -18.06 -14.04 0.04
C SER A 118 -16.95 -15.05 0.34
N TYR A 119 -17.30 -16.17 0.96
CA TYR A 119 -16.37 -17.26 1.25
C TYR A 119 -15.72 -17.81 -0.02
N GLY A 120 -16.52 -18.09 -1.06
CA GLY A 120 -16.01 -18.57 -2.34
C GLY A 120 -15.13 -17.55 -3.07
N LEU A 121 -15.33 -16.24 -2.85
CA LEU A 121 -14.47 -15.20 -3.41
C LEU A 121 -13.14 -15.12 -2.64
N LEU A 122 -13.18 -15.22 -1.31
CA LEU A 122 -11.99 -15.22 -0.45
C LEU A 122 -11.14 -16.48 -0.62
N GLU A 123 -11.74 -17.64 -0.86
CA GLU A 123 -10.98 -18.87 -1.20
C GLU A 123 -10.23 -18.74 -2.53
N ARG A 124 -10.82 -18.05 -3.52
CA ARG A 124 -10.18 -17.82 -4.82
C ARG A 124 -9.07 -16.77 -4.74
N PHE A 125 -9.28 -15.74 -3.93
CA PHE A 125 -8.29 -14.72 -3.62
C PHE A 125 -7.59 -15.08 -2.30
N ASN A 126 -6.71 -16.09 -2.30
CA ASN A 126 -5.90 -16.42 -1.12
C ASN A 126 -5.14 -15.15 -0.67
N PRO A 127 -5.60 -14.44 0.37
CA PRO A 127 -5.10 -13.10 0.69
C PRO A 127 -3.70 -13.17 1.31
N LEU A 128 -3.29 -14.38 1.72
CA LEU A 128 -1.95 -14.73 2.13
C LEU A 128 -1.45 -15.79 1.16
N PRO A 129 -0.55 -15.46 0.22
CA PRO A 129 0.09 -16.48 -0.58
C PRO A 129 0.91 -17.36 0.37
N ASP A 130 0.40 -18.54 0.72
CA ASP A 130 1.05 -19.48 1.63
C ASP A 130 2.49 -19.76 1.19
N LYS A 131 2.73 -19.74 -0.13
CA LYS A 131 4.06 -19.84 -0.73
C LYS A 131 4.98 -18.68 -0.34
N THR A 132 4.48 -17.44 -0.34
CA THR A 132 5.25 -16.24 0.03
C THR A 132 5.53 -16.21 1.54
N PHE A 133 4.58 -16.63 2.37
CA PHE A 133 4.78 -16.69 3.81
C PHE A 133 5.77 -17.81 4.19
N ASN A 134 5.66 -18.97 3.55
CA ASN A 134 6.61 -20.06 3.73
C ASN A 134 8.01 -19.68 3.21
N ALA A 135 8.11 -19.01 2.06
CA ALA A 135 9.39 -18.53 1.54
C ALA A 135 10.05 -17.51 2.48
N LEU A 136 9.28 -16.58 3.06
CA LEU A 136 9.77 -15.64 4.08
C LEU A 136 10.26 -16.35 5.34
N LYS A 137 9.51 -17.34 5.82
CA LYS A 137 9.86 -18.14 7.00
C LYS A 137 11.14 -18.94 6.76
N GLU A 138 11.28 -19.54 5.57
CA GLU A 138 12.48 -20.26 5.16
C GLU A 138 13.68 -19.29 5.14
N ASN A 139 13.54 -18.13 4.50
CA ASN A 139 14.61 -17.14 4.37
C ASN A 139 15.14 -16.63 5.73
N ILE A 140 14.24 -16.42 6.71
CA ILE A 140 14.63 -16.02 8.08
C ILE A 140 15.34 -17.17 8.81
N SER A 141 14.92 -18.41 8.57
CA SER A 141 15.54 -19.59 9.18
C SER A 141 16.95 -19.87 8.68
N TRP A 142 17.27 -19.54 7.42
CA TRP A 142 18.62 -19.65 6.86
C TRP A 142 19.58 -18.56 7.35
N GLN A 143 19.09 -17.36 7.69
CA GLN A 143 19.92 -16.27 8.21
C GLN A 143 20.28 -16.39 9.69
N THR A 144 19.60 -17.27 10.44
CA THR A 144 19.80 -17.48 11.88
C THR A 144 20.59 -18.76 12.21
N LYS A 145 21.16 -19.45 11.21
CA LYS A 145 22.00 -20.63 11.35
C LYS A 145 23.43 -20.35 10.89
#